data_AF-A0A9D8IKI7-F1
#
_entry.id   AF-A0A9D8IKI7-F1
#
_cell.length_a   1.000
_cell.length_b   1.000
_cell.length_c   1.000
_cell.angle_alpha   90.00
_cell.angle_beta   90.00
_cell.angle_gamma   90.00
#
_symmetry.space_group_name_H-M   'P 1'
#
loop_
_entity.id
_entity.type
_entity.pdbx_description
1 polymer ?
#
loop_
_entity_poly.entity_id
_entity_poly.type
_entity_poly.pdbx_seq_one_letter_code
_entity_poly.pdbx_strand_id
1 'polypeptide(L)'
;MRLPRGPVVTPSPVAGQTKAPVAIRGSSASSALVILHHDFQGWREQVGKSIPEGTVMVDLTRERNKELVPDPFPTPAGQSGPGTLLAIECAKTTMVAPVLVRIDPRSPAMLRKLVLALTGERYPPELLLFRQGEAREEISRLGGQLIKAEEAREAAETSTEGDASEQLALRKKAMEAVANINKRINELSRLDQEIVFFQSDLLGLSKAGVVVSGISWLEGHPQGGLSGASRIIEESLRGRLVWIQIVPETRPQVWAGLLSDRDGNGFAELRTGVTPHDSEFLPLVWATNAEGGNKSGKFRLTVQHHEAHHPELLKSRPDLFRSPINRIRPVVVYQSADATSGDPWTILGQGDGVALKLQQDPSGASWEQQVDIVIDKPGKYAVRLEADPALDVVPREVGSIPASRRRSAAQVRMILSRLEGDGHPRWAQASGWLPELPEWVAMPGMAGGTVTVGPIPAVPSSDLMPGLLCKPEQGVEGTLPLRGDHPLIFKKAATTVGEAIRAWSAGQAVDRTRARFQKAGEQAGY
;
A
#
# COMPACT_ATOMS: atom_id res chain seq x y z
N MET A 1 -30.58 57.77 8.07
CA MET A 1 -30.66 57.09 9.38
C MET A 1 -30.00 55.72 9.24
N ARG A 2 -28.87 55.46 9.92
CA ARG A 2 -28.29 54.12 10.03
C ARG A 2 -28.84 53.48 11.30
N LEU A 3 -29.59 52.39 11.17
CA LEU A 3 -30.04 51.61 12.32
C LEU A 3 -28.84 50.90 12.98
N PRO A 4 -28.80 50.79 14.32
CA PRO A 4 -27.73 50.12 15.04
C PRO A 4 -27.76 48.62 14.74
N ARG A 5 -26.60 48.05 14.39
CA ARG A 5 -26.41 46.60 14.31
C ARG A 5 -26.48 46.05 15.75
N GLY A 6 -27.47 45.20 16.02
CA GLY A 6 -27.58 44.47 17.27
C GLY A 6 -26.37 43.54 17.52
N PRO A 7 -26.15 43.10 18.77
CA PRO A 7 -25.02 42.28 19.13
C PRO A 7 -25.08 40.93 18.40
N VAL A 8 -23.99 40.59 17.71
CA VAL A 8 -23.77 39.26 17.12
C VAL A 8 -23.65 38.27 18.29
N VAL A 9 -24.69 37.45 18.47
CA VAL A 9 -24.65 36.34 19.43
C VAL A 9 -23.76 35.25 18.85
N THR A 10 -22.53 35.14 19.36
CA THR A 10 -21.67 34.00 19.07
C THR A 10 -22.20 32.77 19.81
N PRO A 11 -22.55 31.67 19.12
CA PRO A 11 -23.02 30.46 19.79
C PRO A 11 -21.89 29.83 20.61
N SER A 12 -22.23 29.39 21.83
CA SER A 12 -21.34 28.60 22.68
C SER A 12 -21.05 27.24 22.04
N PRO A 13 -19.82 26.71 22.16
CA PRO A 13 -19.45 25.43 21.57
C PRO A 13 -20.20 24.27 22.26
N VAL A 14 -20.84 23.43 21.46
CA VAL A 14 -21.47 22.18 21.89
C VAL A 14 -20.39 21.19 22.32
N ALA A 15 -20.50 20.68 23.55
CA ALA A 15 -19.62 19.65 24.10
C ALA A 15 -19.68 18.38 23.22
N GLY A 16 -18.55 17.97 22.65
CA GLY A 16 -18.43 16.82 21.76
C GLY A 16 -17.88 17.13 20.36
N GLN A 17 -17.71 18.41 19.98
CA GLN A 17 -16.99 18.74 18.76
C GLN A 17 -15.49 18.47 18.94
N THR A 18 -14.99 17.44 18.26
CA THR A 18 -13.55 17.30 17.99
C THR A 18 -13.05 18.62 17.42
N LYS A 19 -12.04 19.25 18.06
CA LYS A 19 -11.36 20.44 17.52
C LYS A 19 -11.17 20.26 16.01
N ALA A 20 -11.61 21.25 15.23
CA ALA A 20 -11.44 21.24 13.78
C ALA A 20 -9.99 20.85 13.45
N PRO A 21 -9.76 19.96 12.47
CA PRO A 21 -8.41 19.55 12.12
C PRO A 21 -7.55 20.79 11.84
N VAL A 22 -6.38 20.84 12.47
CA VAL A 22 -5.37 21.86 12.17
C VAL A 22 -4.96 21.60 10.72
N ALA A 23 -5.46 22.41 9.81
CA ALA A 23 -5.05 22.38 8.40
C ALA A 23 -3.52 22.49 8.31
N ILE A 24 -2.92 21.94 7.25
CA ILE A 24 -1.48 22.08 6.95
C ILE A 24 -1.19 23.54 6.55
N ARG A 25 -1.38 24.48 7.48
CA ARG A 25 -1.23 25.92 7.27
C ARG A 25 0.13 26.36 7.79
N GLY A 26 1.01 26.73 6.86
CA GLY A 26 2.11 27.65 7.14
C GLY A 26 3.32 27.11 7.91
N SER A 27 3.37 25.83 8.26
CA SER A 27 4.65 25.23 8.66
C SER A 27 5.58 25.22 7.44
N SER A 28 6.60 26.08 7.45
CA SER A 28 7.67 26.10 6.46
C SER A 28 8.54 24.84 6.51
N ALA A 29 8.35 23.98 7.50
CA ALA A 29 8.94 22.65 7.49
C ALA A 29 8.16 21.78 6.52
N SER A 30 8.68 21.62 5.31
CA SER A 30 8.28 20.57 4.38
C SER A 30 8.25 19.25 5.15
N SER A 31 7.06 18.68 5.37
CA SER A 31 6.96 17.34 5.95
C SER A 31 7.53 16.35 4.95
N ALA A 32 8.82 16.04 5.12
CA ALA A 32 9.52 15.08 4.29
C ALA A 32 8.95 13.65 4.46
N LEU A 33 8.15 13.41 5.50
CA LEU A 33 7.65 12.09 5.89
C LEU A 33 6.12 12.00 5.81
N VAL A 34 5.63 11.06 5.02
CA VAL A 34 4.24 10.60 5.02
C VAL A 34 4.20 9.17 5.57
N ILE A 35 3.26 8.89 6.47
CA ILE A 35 3.01 7.54 6.99
C ILE A 35 1.63 7.11 6.53
N LEU A 36 1.58 6.05 5.74
CA LEU A 36 0.38 5.50 5.15
C LEU A 36 -0.06 4.25 5.94
N HIS A 37 -1.26 4.29 6.52
CA HIS A 37 -1.86 3.15 7.21
C HIS A 37 -3.39 3.15 7.08
N HIS A 38 -4.04 2.10 7.60
CA HIS A 38 -5.50 2.01 7.63
C HIS A 38 -6.12 2.39 8.99
N ASP A 39 -5.29 2.47 10.03
CA ASP A 39 -5.74 2.65 11.41
C ASP A 39 -4.72 3.47 12.20
N PHE A 40 -5.15 4.66 12.62
CA PHE A 40 -4.39 5.59 13.45
C PHE A 40 -5.12 5.85 14.77
N GLN A 41 -5.92 4.92 15.28
CA GLN A 41 -6.58 5.10 16.58
C GLN A 41 -5.56 5.50 17.66
N GLY A 42 -5.90 6.50 18.48
CA GLY A 42 -5.02 6.99 19.55
C GLY A 42 -3.91 7.96 19.11
N TRP A 43 -3.84 8.39 17.85
CA TRP A 43 -2.74 9.26 17.38
C TRP A 43 -2.73 10.64 18.05
N ARG A 44 -3.91 11.24 18.30
CA ARG A 44 -4.03 12.59 18.87
C ARG A 44 -3.48 12.68 20.28
N GLU A 45 -3.68 11.63 21.08
CA GLU A 45 -3.23 11.51 22.45
C GLU A 45 -1.70 11.37 22.55
N GLN A 46 -1.05 11.02 21.44
CA GLN A 46 0.39 10.85 21.30
C GLN A 46 1.10 12.08 20.73
N VAL A 47 0.37 13.00 20.09
CA VAL A 47 0.90 14.29 19.62
C VAL A 47 1.41 15.11 20.83
N GLY A 48 2.64 15.59 20.75
CA GLY A 48 3.36 16.27 21.82
C GLY A 48 3.99 15.35 22.88
N LYS A 49 3.67 14.06 22.87
CA LYS A 49 4.28 13.06 23.79
C LYS A 49 5.30 12.19 23.07
N SER A 50 4.81 11.40 22.12
CA SER A 50 5.58 10.40 21.38
C SER A 50 5.60 10.69 19.88
N ILE A 51 4.69 11.55 19.42
CA ILE A 51 4.56 12.03 18.04
C ILE A 51 4.77 13.56 18.07
N PRO A 52 5.51 14.18 17.14
CA PRO A 52 5.76 15.62 17.16
C PRO A 52 4.47 16.47 17.05
N GLU A 53 4.43 17.64 17.69
CA GLU A 53 3.25 18.52 17.75
C GLU A 53 2.71 18.95 16.38
N GLY A 54 3.57 19.07 15.38
CA GLY A 54 3.18 19.45 14.01
C GLY A 54 2.54 18.33 13.18
N THR A 55 2.30 17.17 13.77
CA THR A 55 1.74 16.01 13.06
C THR A 55 0.28 16.24 12.71
N VAL A 56 -0.05 16.03 11.44
CA VAL A 56 -1.41 16.16 10.90
C VAL A 56 -1.89 14.83 10.34
N MET A 57 -3.21 14.64 10.26
CA MET A 57 -3.82 13.46 9.64
C MET A 57 -4.67 13.86 8.45
N VAL A 58 -4.41 13.22 7.31
CA VAL A 58 -5.23 13.29 6.09
C VAL A 58 -5.95 11.95 5.93
N ASP A 59 -7.26 11.94 6.20
CA ASP A 59 -8.06 10.73 6.16
C ASP A 59 -8.86 10.65 4.84
N LEU A 60 -8.42 9.79 3.91
CA LEU A 60 -9.08 9.61 2.62
C LEU A 60 -10.39 8.85 2.72
N THR A 61 -10.67 8.21 3.86
CA THR A 61 -11.95 7.52 4.07
C THR A 61 -13.12 8.49 4.16
N ARG A 62 -12.87 9.76 4.51
CA ARG A 62 -13.86 10.86 4.52
C ARG A 62 -14.62 10.95 3.21
N GLU A 63 -13.95 10.70 2.08
CA GLU A 63 -14.60 10.77 0.76
C GLU A 63 -15.67 9.70 0.54
N ARG A 64 -15.75 8.66 1.36
CA ARG A 64 -16.83 7.66 1.26
C ARG A 64 -18.15 8.18 1.82
N ASN A 65 -18.10 9.13 2.75
CA ASN A 65 -19.28 9.70 3.40
C ASN A 65 -19.63 11.06 2.79
N LYS A 66 -20.91 11.30 2.47
CA LYS A 66 -21.42 12.57 1.93
C LYS A 66 -21.10 13.78 2.83
N GLU A 67 -21.06 13.57 4.14
CA GLU A 67 -20.77 14.60 5.14
C GLU A 67 -19.26 14.78 5.42
N LEU A 68 -18.40 14.07 4.66
CA LEU A 68 -16.94 14.04 4.87
C LEU A 68 -16.52 13.65 6.29
N VAL A 69 -17.33 12.85 6.96
CA VAL A 69 -16.96 12.23 8.23
C VAL A 69 -16.04 11.04 7.95
N PRO A 70 -14.88 10.91 8.62
CA PRO A 70 -14.02 9.74 8.49
C PRO A 70 -14.73 8.45 8.86
N ASP A 71 -14.32 7.32 8.27
CA ASP A 71 -14.78 6.00 8.69
C ASP A 71 -14.35 5.75 10.16
N PRO A 72 -15.12 5.00 10.96
CA PRO A 72 -14.68 4.62 12.31
C PRO A 72 -13.35 3.86 12.26
N PHE A 73 -12.51 4.04 13.27
CA PHE A 73 -11.26 3.27 13.37
C PHE A 73 -11.57 1.79 13.68
N PRO A 74 -10.84 0.84 13.07
CA PRO A 74 -10.99 -0.59 13.39
C PRO A 74 -10.62 -0.93 14.83
N THR A 75 -9.56 -0.32 15.37
CA THR A 75 -9.12 -0.50 16.75
C THR A 75 -10.08 0.19 17.73
N PRO A 76 -10.47 -0.46 18.85
CA PRO A 76 -11.33 0.16 19.87
C PRO A 76 -10.75 1.43 20.49
N ALA A 77 -11.63 2.31 20.97
CA ALA A 77 -11.24 3.52 21.69
C ALA A 77 -10.36 3.18 22.91
N GLY A 78 -9.33 4.01 23.16
CA GLY A 78 -8.37 3.82 24.26
C GLY A 78 -7.16 2.95 23.91
N GLN A 79 -7.15 2.26 22.77
CA GLN A 79 -5.98 1.53 22.28
C GLN A 79 -5.27 2.30 21.16
N SER A 80 -3.98 2.07 20.97
CA SER A 80 -3.24 2.64 19.83
C SER A 80 -3.32 1.69 18.64
N GLY A 81 -3.86 2.18 17.52
CA GLY A 81 -3.88 1.44 16.28
C GLY A 81 -2.47 1.22 15.71
N PRO A 82 -2.28 0.22 14.84
CA PRO A 82 -0.97 -0.13 14.28
C PRO A 82 -0.28 1.02 13.53
N GLY A 83 -1.04 1.88 12.83
CA GLY A 83 -0.49 3.07 12.19
C GLY A 83 0.02 4.11 13.19
N THR A 84 -0.63 4.23 14.36
CA THR A 84 -0.15 5.08 15.46
C THR A 84 1.16 4.56 16.03
N LEU A 85 1.26 3.24 16.26
CA LEU A 85 2.50 2.61 16.74
C LEU A 85 3.65 2.82 15.75
N LEU A 86 3.37 2.64 14.45
CA LEU A 86 4.33 2.94 13.40
C LEU A 86 4.76 4.42 13.42
N ALA A 87 3.81 5.35 13.59
CA ALA A 87 4.11 6.77 13.67
C ALA A 87 4.99 7.12 14.89
N ILE A 88 4.75 6.51 16.04
CA ILE A 88 5.58 6.65 17.25
C ILE A 88 7.01 6.18 16.97
N GLU A 89 7.19 5.01 16.35
CA GLU A 89 8.54 4.51 16.06
C GLU A 89 9.26 5.42 15.06
N CYS A 90 8.59 5.81 13.96
CA CYS A 90 9.17 6.72 12.98
C CYS A 90 9.53 8.09 13.61
N ALA A 91 8.70 8.61 14.51
CA ALA A 91 8.96 9.85 15.23
C ALA A 91 10.24 9.79 16.07
N LYS A 92 10.49 8.68 16.79
CA LYS A 92 11.70 8.48 17.62
C LYS A 92 12.99 8.62 16.83
N THR A 93 13.01 8.18 15.57
CA THR A 93 14.22 8.20 14.75
C THR A 93 14.39 9.50 13.97
N THR A 94 13.29 10.11 13.53
CA THR A 94 13.34 11.17 12.52
C THR A 94 13.24 12.57 13.13
N MET A 95 12.56 12.73 14.28
CA MET A 95 12.21 14.02 14.87
C MET A 95 11.43 14.95 13.91
N VAL A 96 10.98 14.45 12.75
CA VAL A 96 10.18 15.18 11.77
C VAL A 96 8.71 14.90 12.05
N ALA A 97 7.86 15.92 12.03
CA ALA A 97 6.42 15.75 12.12
C ALA A 97 5.88 15.04 10.86
N PRO A 98 5.42 13.77 10.95
CA PRO A 98 4.85 13.08 9.81
C PRO A 98 3.49 13.67 9.41
N VAL A 99 3.11 13.44 8.15
CA VAL A 99 1.69 13.49 7.74
C VAL A 99 1.14 12.06 7.76
N LEU A 100 0.16 11.82 8.61
CA LEU A 100 -0.52 10.52 8.73
C LEU A 100 -1.60 10.44 7.65
N VAL A 101 -1.45 9.55 6.68
CA VAL A 101 -2.44 9.35 5.62
C VAL A 101 -3.18 8.06 5.88
N ARG A 102 -4.50 8.18 6.11
CA ARG A 102 -5.37 7.02 6.31
C ARG A 102 -6.11 6.65 5.03
N ILE A 103 -6.06 5.39 4.64
CA ILE A 103 -6.86 4.85 3.53
C ILE A 103 -7.52 3.52 3.92
N ASP A 104 -8.58 3.15 3.21
CA ASP A 104 -9.12 1.79 3.27
C ASP A 104 -8.23 0.85 2.45
N PRO A 105 -7.64 -0.21 3.05
CA PRO A 105 -6.79 -1.17 2.34
C PRO A 105 -7.56 -1.98 1.29
N ARG A 106 -8.89 -1.96 1.32
CA ARG A 106 -9.78 -2.58 0.32
C ARG A 106 -10.11 -1.64 -0.84
N SER A 107 -9.62 -0.40 -0.83
CA SER A 107 -9.91 0.60 -1.86
C SER A 107 -8.65 1.03 -2.62
N PRO A 108 -8.26 0.30 -3.69
CA PRO A 108 -7.16 0.70 -4.57
C PRO A 108 -7.34 2.11 -5.16
N ALA A 109 -8.58 2.57 -5.31
CA ALA A 109 -8.89 3.92 -5.77
C ALA A 109 -8.35 5.01 -4.84
N MET A 110 -8.33 4.79 -3.52
CA MET A 110 -7.73 5.73 -2.57
C MET A 110 -6.22 5.79 -2.70
N LEU A 111 -5.57 4.66 -2.97
CA LEU A 111 -4.13 4.64 -3.24
C LEU A 111 -3.79 5.43 -4.50
N ARG A 112 -4.57 5.28 -5.56
CA ARG A 112 -4.40 6.08 -6.77
C ARG A 112 -4.52 7.59 -6.49
N LYS A 113 -5.51 8.00 -5.68
CA LYS A 113 -5.66 9.41 -5.27
C LYS A 113 -4.45 9.90 -4.47
N LEU A 114 -3.94 9.08 -3.55
CA LEU A 114 -2.73 9.39 -2.80
C LEU A 114 -1.54 9.58 -3.73
N VAL A 115 -1.32 8.68 -4.70
CA VAL A 115 -0.23 8.80 -5.67
C VAL A 115 -0.34 10.11 -6.46
N LEU A 116 -1.54 10.48 -6.93
CA LEU A 116 -1.79 11.75 -7.62
C LEU A 116 -1.53 12.98 -6.72
N ALA A 117 -1.90 12.90 -5.44
CA ALA A 117 -1.61 13.96 -4.48
C ALA A 117 -0.09 14.11 -4.23
N LEU A 118 0.63 12.98 -4.12
CA LEU A 118 2.08 12.94 -3.99
C LEU A 118 2.81 13.45 -5.24
N THR A 119 2.24 13.28 -6.44
CA THR A 119 2.82 13.85 -7.67
C THR A 119 2.59 15.36 -7.80
N GLY A 120 1.78 15.96 -6.92
CA GLY A 120 1.38 17.36 -7.01
C GLY A 120 0.43 17.63 -8.18
N GLU A 121 -0.12 16.59 -8.80
CA GLU A 121 -1.17 16.75 -9.78
C GLU A 121 -2.39 17.34 -9.08
N ARG A 122 -2.93 18.41 -9.66
CA ARG A 122 -4.24 18.94 -9.27
C ARG A 122 -5.27 17.94 -9.74
N TYR A 123 -5.47 16.89 -8.95
CA TYR A 123 -6.57 15.97 -9.12
C TYR A 123 -7.64 16.39 -8.13
N PRO A 124 -8.57 17.28 -8.51
CA PRO A 124 -9.78 17.40 -7.72
C PRO A 124 -10.55 16.09 -7.94
N PRO A 125 -10.65 15.21 -6.93
CA PRO A 125 -11.41 13.98 -7.12
C PRO A 125 -12.83 14.41 -7.51
N GLU A 126 -13.32 13.92 -8.65
CA GLU A 126 -14.60 14.33 -9.24
C GLU A 126 -15.74 14.31 -8.21
N LEU A 127 -15.68 13.34 -7.29
CA LEU A 127 -16.60 13.21 -6.18
C LEU A 127 -16.61 14.41 -5.22
N LEU A 128 -15.46 15.02 -4.90
CA LEU A 128 -15.41 16.22 -4.06
C LEU A 128 -15.95 17.44 -4.79
N LEU A 129 -15.65 17.60 -6.08
CA LEU A 129 -16.21 18.70 -6.88
C LEU A 129 -17.72 18.57 -6.99
N PHE A 130 -18.20 17.36 -7.25
CA PHE A 130 -19.63 17.06 -7.30
C PHE A 130 -20.32 17.43 -5.99
N ARG A 131 -19.79 16.96 -4.85
CA ARG A 131 -20.33 17.30 -3.52
C ARG A 131 -20.27 18.79 -3.21
N GLN A 132 -19.21 19.46 -3.64
CA GLN A 132 -19.09 20.91 -3.50
C GLN A 132 -20.18 21.63 -4.31
N GLY A 133 -20.43 21.16 -5.53
CA GLY A 133 -21.53 21.62 -6.37
C GLY A 133 -22.89 21.43 -5.70
N GLU A 134 -23.18 20.21 -5.22
CA GLU A 134 -24.43 19.89 -4.50
C GLU A 134 -24.62 20.80 -3.28
N ALA A 135 -23.58 20.99 -2.47
CA ALA A 135 -23.66 21.86 -1.29
C ALA A 135 -23.97 23.31 -1.67
N ARG A 136 -23.33 23.84 -2.72
CA ARG A 136 -23.52 25.21 -3.19
C ARG A 136 -24.89 25.43 -3.84
N GLU A 137 -25.35 24.47 -4.63
CA GLU A 137 -26.68 24.51 -5.22
C GLU A 137 -27.76 24.50 -4.13
N GLU A 138 -27.60 23.63 -3.14
CA GLU A 138 -28.51 23.55 -2.00
C GLU A 138 -28.49 24.82 -1.14
N ILE A 139 -27.31 25.42 -0.90
CA ILE A 139 -27.20 26.74 -0.24
C ILE A 139 -27.96 27.80 -1.05
N SER A 140 -27.81 27.83 -2.37
CA SER A 140 -28.51 28.78 -3.25
C SER A 140 -30.03 28.59 -3.17
N ARG A 141 -30.49 27.34 -3.22
CA ARG A 141 -31.91 26.98 -3.09
C ARG A 141 -32.47 27.41 -1.73
N LEU A 142 -31.75 27.12 -0.65
CA LEU A 142 -32.11 27.52 0.72
C LEU A 142 -32.07 29.03 0.92
N GLY A 143 -31.16 29.74 0.24
CA GLY A 143 -31.12 31.21 0.25
C GLY A 143 -32.41 31.82 -0.32
N GLY A 144 -32.93 31.26 -1.41
CA GLY A 144 -34.24 31.65 -1.94
C GLY A 144 -35.41 31.33 -1.01
N GLN A 145 -35.32 30.24 -0.24
CA GLN A 145 -36.33 29.89 0.78
C GLN A 145 -36.23 30.77 2.02
N LEU A 146 -35.02 31.17 2.40
CA LEU A 146 -34.76 32.05 3.53
C LEU A 146 -35.43 33.41 3.32
N ILE A 147 -35.27 34.01 2.13
CA ILE A 147 -35.93 35.28 1.78
C ILE A 147 -37.44 35.17 1.98
N LYS A 148 -38.08 34.12 1.44
CA LYS A 148 -39.53 33.90 1.60
C LYS A 148 -39.94 33.67 3.06
N ALA A 149 -39.11 32.98 3.84
CA ALA A 149 -39.36 32.73 5.25
C ALA A 149 -39.21 34.00 6.10
N GLU A 150 -38.28 34.89 5.74
CA GLU A 150 -38.10 36.21 6.36
C GLU A 150 -39.28 37.13 6.03
N GLU A 151 -39.73 37.18 4.77
CA GLU A 151 -40.95 37.89 4.37
C GLU A 151 -42.18 37.41 5.17
N ALA A 152 -42.33 36.08 5.33
CA ALA A 152 -43.40 35.50 6.14
C ALA A 152 -43.27 35.84 7.64
N ARG A 153 -42.04 35.94 8.16
CA ARG A 153 -41.79 36.38 9.53
C ARG A 153 -42.19 37.84 9.71
N GLU A 154 -41.80 38.72 8.80
CA GLU A 154 -42.16 40.13 8.83
C GLU A 154 -43.68 40.34 8.68
N ALA A 155 -44.34 39.56 7.81
CA ALA A 155 -45.80 39.56 7.70
C ALA A 155 -46.48 39.10 9.00
N ALA A 156 -45.95 38.06 9.67
CA ALA A 156 -46.48 37.59 10.96
C ALA A 156 -46.22 38.59 12.11
N GLU A 157 -45.15 39.39 12.03
CA GLU A 157 -44.86 40.46 12.99
C GLU A 157 -45.79 41.65 12.79
N THR A 158 -46.07 42.04 11.54
CA THR A 158 -46.90 43.19 11.18
C THR A 158 -48.40 42.92 11.15
N SER A 159 -48.83 41.66 11.04
CA SER A 159 -50.25 41.29 11.11
C SER A 159 -50.86 41.66 12.45
N THR A 160 -51.90 42.49 12.42
CA THR A 160 -52.73 42.85 13.56
C THR A 160 -54.05 42.08 13.59
N GLU A 161 -54.36 41.29 12.55
CA GLU A 161 -55.59 40.51 12.43
C GLU A 161 -55.44 39.12 13.07
N GLY A 162 -56.47 38.69 13.82
CA GLY A 162 -56.53 37.37 14.46
C GLY A 162 -56.45 37.40 15.99
N ASP A 163 -56.73 36.25 16.61
CA ASP A 163 -56.56 36.06 18.05
C ASP A 163 -55.06 36.12 18.43
N ALA A 164 -54.76 36.67 19.61
CA ALA A 164 -53.38 36.85 20.08
C ALA A 164 -52.63 35.51 20.18
N SER A 165 -53.35 34.42 20.49
CA SER A 165 -52.78 33.08 20.57
C SER A 165 -52.33 32.56 19.19
N GLU A 166 -53.12 32.79 18.15
CA GLU A 166 -52.83 32.38 16.77
C GLU A 166 -51.66 33.17 16.18
N GLN A 167 -51.59 34.49 16.44
CA GLN A 167 -50.48 35.33 16.02
C GLN A 167 -49.15 34.90 16.64
N LEU A 168 -49.16 34.54 17.93
CA LEU A 168 -47.96 34.06 18.61
C LEU A 168 -47.49 32.71 18.05
N ALA A 169 -48.42 31.81 17.72
CA ALA A 169 -48.11 30.54 17.07
C ALA A 169 -47.51 30.75 15.65
N LEU A 170 -48.07 31.67 14.87
CA LEU A 170 -47.57 32.00 13.53
C LEU A 170 -46.16 32.60 13.58
N ARG A 171 -45.91 33.55 14.49
CA ARG A 171 -44.58 34.14 14.72
C ARG A 171 -43.57 33.08 15.12
N LYS A 172 -43.92 32.20 16.08
CA LYS A 172 -43.06 31.11 16.51
C LYS A 172 -42.71 30.18 15.35
N LYS A 173 -43.69 29.79 14.54
CA LYS A 173 -43.49 28.94 13.36
C LYS A 173 -42.58 29.60 12.32
N ALA A 174 -42.76 30.90 12.05
CA ALA A 174 -41.90 31.64 11.12
C ALA A 174 -40.46 31.75 11.63
N MET A 175 -40.27 32.03 12.92
CA MET A 175 -38.94 32.05 13.55
C MET A 175 -38.25 30.68 13.48
N GLU A 176 -38.97 29.59 13.78
CA GLU A 176 -38.45 28.23 13.68
C GLU A 176 -38.05 27.86 12.24
N ALA A 177 -38.85 28.27 11.24
CA ALA A 177 -38.52 28.05 9.83
C ALA A 177 -37.21 28.77 9.44
N VAL A 178 -37.08 30.05 9.78
CA VAL A 178 -35.85 30.83 9.53
C VAL A 178 -34.65 30.21 10.26
N ALA A 179 -34.82 29.80 11.52
CA ALA A 179 -33.75 29.17 12.31
C ALA A 179 -33.28 27.84 11.69
N ASN A 180 -34.21 27.01 11.23
CA ASN A 180 -33.90 25.72 10.60
C ASN A 180 -33.18 25.90 9.25
N ILE A 181 -33.63 26.84 8.42
CA ILE A 181 -32.97 27.15 7.13
C ILE A 181 -31.55 27.66 7.38
N ASN A 182 -31.37 28.61 8.30
CA ASN A 182 -30.06 29.14 8.65
C ASN A 182 -29.13 28.06 9.22
N LYS A 183 -29.64 27.18 10.10
CA LYS A 183 -28.88 26.03 10.60
C LYS A 183 -28.37 25.17 9.44
N ARG A 184 -29.24 24.86 8.46
CA ARG A 184 -28.87 24.04 7.31
C ARG A 184 -27.87 24.72 6.38
N ILE A 185 -28.01 26.01 6.11
CA ILE A 185 -27.05 26.80 5.33
C ILE A 185 -25.67 26.79 6.00
N ASN A 186 -25.62 26.93 7.33
CA ASN A 186 -24.37 26.90 8.09
C ASN A 186 -23.70 25.52 8.04
N GLU A 187 -24.46 24.43 8.13
CA GLU A 187 -23.95 23.05 7.97
C GLU A 187 -23.33 22.84 6.58
N LEU A 188 -24.01 23.26 5.51
CA LEU A 188 -23.52 23.11 4.14
C LEU A 188 -22.33 24.02 3.84
N SER A 189 -22.32 25.23 4.40
CA SER A 189 -21.21 26.18 4.27
C SER A 189 -19.96 25.65 4.99
N ARG A 190 -20.13 25.00 6.15
CA ARG A 190 -19.06 24.27 6.83
C ARG A 190 -18.53 23.13 5.96
N LEU A 191 -19.41 22.35 5.32
CA LEU A 191 -19.01 21.28 4.40
C LEU A 191 -18.20 21.82 3.22
N ASP A 192 -18.63 22.91 2.57
CA ASP A 192 -17.88 23.57 1.48
C ASP A 192 -16.47 24.00 1.93
N GLN A 193 -16.35 24.58 3.14
CA GLN A 193 -15.05 24.95 3.71
C GLN A 193 -14.19 23.71 4.03
N GLU A 194 -14.79 22.65 4.56
CA GLU A 194 -14.09 21.40 4.85
C GLU A 194 -13.57 20.72 3.57
N ILE A 195 -14.30 20.79 2.45
CA ILE A 195 -13.82 20.34 1.13
C ILE A 195 -12.57 21.11 0.72
N VAL A 196 -12.57 22.44 0.85
CA VAL A 196 -11.43 23.29 0.49
C VAL A 196 -10.21 22.99 1.36
N PHE A 197 -10.39 22.80 2.67
CA PHE A 197 -9.29 22.42 3.56
C PHE A 197 -8.74 21.04 3.23
N PHE A 198 -9.61 20.08 2.98
CA PHE A 198 -9.19 18.73 2.61
C PHE A 198 -8.40 18.71 1.29
N GLN A 199 -8.82 19.49 0.29
CA GLN A 199 -8.05 19.68 -0.95
C GLN A 199 -6.68 20.32 -0.71
N SER A 200 -6.61 21.31 0.19
CA SER A 200 -5.33 21.93 0.58
C SER A 200 -4.41 20.94 1.29
N ASP A 201 -4.95 20.08 2.16
CA ASP A 201 -4.19 19.06 2.86
C ASP A 201 -3.64 18.02 1.88
N LEU A 202 -4.42 17.61 0.87
CA LEU A 202 -3.95 16.74 -0.22
C LEU A 202 -2.82 17.38 -1.03
N LEU A 203 -2.93 18.66 -1.39
CA LEU A 203 -1.86 19.38 -2.08
C LEU A 203 -0.58 19.44 -1.23
N GLY A 204 -0.71 19.48 0.10
CA GLY A 204 0.41 19.42 1.03
C GLY A 204 1.25 18.14 0.89
N LEU A 205 0.64 17.02 0.49
CA LEU A 205 1.32 15.73 0.32
C LEU A 205 2.36 15.75 -0.81
N SER A 206 2.24 16.64 -1.79
CA SER A 206 3.22 16.80 -2.88
C SER A 206 4.63 17.18 -2.41
N LYS A 207 4.76 17.61 -1.15
CA LYS A 207 6.04 17.96 -0.52
C LYS A 207 6.74 16.78 0.15
N ALA A 208 6.13 15.60 0.14
CA ALA A 208 6.69 14.40 0.75
C ALA A 208 7.94 13.92 0.00
N GLY A 209 9.02 13.64 0.72
CA GLY A 209 10.23 13.02 0.19
C GLY A 209 10.33 11.53 0.48
N VAL A 210 9.65 11.07 1.53
CA VAL A 210 9.63 9.69 2.00
C VAL A 210 8.19 9.31 2.36
N VAL A 211 7.73 8.18 1.85
CA VAL A 211 6.44 7.58 2.18
C VAL A 211 6.68 6.24 2.85
N VAL A 212 6.07 6.01 3.99
CA VAL A 212 6.16 4.75 4.75
C VAL A 212 4.79 4.10 4.77
N SER A 213 4.63 3.02 4.02
CA SER A 213 3.40 2.26 3.91
C SER A 213 3.44 1.06 4.85
N GLY A 214 2.59 1.08 5.88
CA GLY A 214 2.28 -0.10 6.69
C GLY A 214 1.10 -0.93 6.17
N ILE A 215 0.58 -0.59 4.99
CA ILE A 215 -0.61 -1.25 4.45
C ILE A 215 -0.26 -2.60 3.86
N SER A 216 -1.02 -3.62 4.27
CA SER A 216 -0.97 -4.95 3.70
C SER A 216 -2.15 -5.12 2.73
N TRP A 217 -1.87 -5.33 1.46
CA TRP A 217 -2.88 -5.57 0.44
C TRP A 217 -3.17 -7.08 0.35
N LEU A 218 -4.43 -7.44 0.11
CA LEU A 218 -4.85 -8.84 -0.02
C LEU A 218 -4.40 -9.45 -1.36
N GLU A 219 -4.36 -8.65 -2.44
CA GLU A 219 -4.01 -9.11 -3.79
C GLU A 219 -2.51 -9.34 -4.01
N GLY A 220 -1.70 -9.19 -2.94
CA GLY A 220 -0.25 -9.20 -2.99
C GLY A 220 0.31 -7.80 -2.77
N HIS A 221 1.46 -7.73 -2.12
CA HIS A 221 2.14 -6.47 -1.85
C HIS A 221 2.47 -5.75 -3.16
N PRO A 222 2.69 -4.42 -3.11
CA PRO A 222 3.11 -3.68 -4.28
C PRO A 222 4.56 -4.00 -4.71
N GLN A 223 5.03 -5.23 -4.56
CA GLN A 223 6.39 -5.64 -4.86
C GLN A 223 6.56 -5.87 -6.37
N GLY A 224 7.32 -4.97 -6.99
CA GLY A 224 7.91 -5.14 -8.32
C GLY A 224 7.03 -4.89 -9.51
N GLY A 225 6.21 -3.85 -9.44
CA GLY A 225 5.41 -3.43 -10.58
C GLY A 225 4.37 -4.46 -11.06
N LEU A 226 4.22 -5.60 -10.38
CA LEU A 226 3.36 -6.69 -10.84
C LEU A 226 1.88 -6.40 -10.58
N SER A 227 1.56 -5.76 -9.46
CA SER A 227 0.20 -5.26 -9.25
C SER A 227 0.03 -3.93 -9.97
N GLY A 228 -1.16 -3.68 -10.53
CA GLY A 228 -1.48 -2.37 -11.12
C GLY A 228 -1.21 -1.22 -10.15
N ALA A 229 -1.46 -1.44 -8.85
CA ALA A 229 -1.15 -0.50 -7.78
C ALA A 229 0.36 -0.23 -7.65
N SER A 230 1.20 -1.27 -7.62
CA SER A 230 2.68 -1.14 -7.63
C SER A 230 3.14 -0.32 -8.81
N ARG A 231 2.61 -0.65 -9.99
CA ARG A 231 3.05 -0.06 -11.24
C ARG A 231 2.71 1.43 -11.25
N ILE A 232 1.51 1.79 -10.80
CA ILE A 232 1.11 3.19 -10.63
C ILE A 232 2.05 3.90 -9.65
N ILE A 233 2.34 3.31 -8.48
CA ILE A 233 3.28 3.90 -7.51
C ILE A 233 4.66 4.09 -8.16
N GLU A 234 5.21 3.05 -8.78
CA GLU A 234 6.56 3.07 -9.35
C GLU A 234 6.69 3.99 -10.54
N GLU A 235 5.73 3.99 -11.47
CA GLU A 235 5.75 4.84 -12.66
C GLU A 235 5.52 6.31 -12.29
N SER A 236 4.55 6.59 -11.42
CA SER A 236 4.20 7.97 -11.04
C SER A 236 5.19 8.61 -10.07
N LEU A 237 5.81 7.83 -9.17
CA LEU A 237 6.68 8.35 -8.11
C LEU A 237 8.18 8.18 -8.42
N ARG A 238 8.54 7.60 -9.57
CA ARG A 238 9.94 7.36 -9.95
C ARG A 238 10.78 8.62 -9.83
N GLY A 239 11.84 8.56 -9.02
CA GLY A 239 12.79 9.65 -8.85
C GLY A 239 12.26 10.87 -8.07
N ARG A 240 11.00 10.85 -7.61
CA ARG A 240 10.39 11.96 -6.87
C ARG A 240 10.47 11.79 -5.37
N LEU A 241 10.29 10.57 -4.89
CA LEU A 241 10.30 10.24 -3.45
C LEU A 241 10.77 8.80 -3.22
N VAL A 242 11.07 8.48 -1.97
CA VAL A 242 11.40 7.12 -1.53
C VAL A 242 10.13 6.46 -0.96
N TRP A 243 9.71 5.34 -1.52
CA TRP A 243 8.59 4.55 -1.00
C TRP A 243 9.11 3.38 -0.17
N ILE A 244 8.78 3.34 1.12
CA ILE A 244 9.14 2.25 2.04
C ILE A 244 7.89 1.45 2.36
N GLN A 245 7.85 0.18 1.97
CA GLN A 245 6.77 -0.74 2.26
C GLN A 245 7.15 -1.67 3.42
N ILE A 246 6.39 -1.63 4.50
CA ILE A 246 6.54 -2.54 5.63
C ILE A 246 5.79 -3.82 5.30
N VAL A 247 6.45 -4.97 5.52
CA VAL A 247 5.86 -6.29 5.29
C VAL A 247 5.94 -7.10 6.59
N PRO A 248 4.82 -7.68 7.06
CA PRO A 248 4.81 -8.47 8.28
C PRO A 248 5.62 -9.77 8.15
N GLU A 249 6.18 -10.24 9.26
CA GLU A 249 7.02 -11.47 9.36
C GLU A 249 6.36 -12.72 8.82
N THR A 250 5.06 -12.82 9.07
CA THR A 250 4.31 -14.06 8.92
C THR A 250 3.90 -14.34 7.48
N ARG A 251 4.32 -13.49 6.54
CA ARG A 251 3.93 -13.64 5.14
C ARG A 251 5.04 -14.34 4.36
N PRO A 252 4.64 -15.15 3.38
CA PRO A 252 5.61 -15.81 2.53
C PRO A 252 6.49 -14.78 1.81
N GLN A 253 7.75 -15.14 1.62
CA GLN A 253 8.70 -14.29 0.90
C GLN A 253 8.31 -14.26 -0.57
N VAL A 254 7.99 -13.08 -1.08
CA VAL A 254 7.56 -12.92 -2.47
C VAL A 254 8.71 -12.37 -3.30
N TRP A 255 9.08 -13.10 -4.35
CA TRP A 255 9.89 -12.58 -5.45
C TRP A 255 9.00 -12.33 -6.67
N ALA A 256 9.33 -11.33 -7.46
CA ALA A 256 8.54 -10.87 -8.59
C ALA A 256 9.45 -10.37 -9.72
N GLY A 257 9.19 -10.76 -10.96
CA GLY A 257 10.00 -10.28 -12.08
C GLY A 257 9.53 -10.77 -13.46
N LEU A 258 10.13 -10.17 -14.49
CA LEU A 258 9.97 -10.63 -15.87
C LEU A 258 10.96 -11.76 -16.13
N LEU A 259 10.45 -12.85 -16.68
CA LEU A 259 11.25 -13.95 -17.19
C LEU A 259 11.35 -13.88 -18.71
N SER A 260 12.55 -14.17 -19.21
CA SER A 260 12.82 -14.38 -20.63
C SER A 260 13.95 -15.39 -20.74
N ASP A 261 13.79 -16.41 -21.58
CA ASP A 261 14.93 -17.22 -22.04
C ASP A 261 15.60 -16.45 -23.17
N ARG A 262 16.72 -15.78 -22.88
CA ARG A 262 17.34 -14.87 -23.85
C ARG A 262 18.25 -15.62 -24.81
N ASP A 263 18.91 -16.67 -24.33
CA ASP A 263 19.85 -17.49 -25.07
C ASP A 263 19.21 -18.73 -25.72
N GLY A 264 17.96 -19.05 -25.36
CA GLY A 264 17.19 -20.15 -25.94
C GLY A 264 17.56 -21.51 -25.37
N ASN A 265 18.12 -21.56 -24.17
CA ASN A 265 18.62 -22.78 -23.55
C ASN A 265 17.54 -23.56 -22.76
N GLY A 266 16.30 -23.05 -22.70
CA GLY A 266 15.19 -23.64 -21.96
C GLY A 266 15.16 -23.25 -20.47
N PHE A 267 16.02 -22.34 -20.04
CA PHE A 267 16.03 -21.76 -18.70
C PHE A 267 15.55 -20.32 -18.77
N ALA A 268 14.69 -19.96 -17.83
CA ALA A 268 14.20 -18.61 -17.76
C ALA A 268 15.25 -17.71 -17.09
N GLU A 269 15.85 -16.80 -17.86
CA GLU A 269 16.68 -15.74 -17.28
C GLU A 269 15.79 -14.66 -16.67
N LEU A 270 16.23 -14.17 -15.52
CA LEU A 270 15.58 -13.06 -14.85
C LEU A 270 16.05 -11.77 -15.51
N ARG A 271 15.13 -10.90 -15.94
CA ARG A 271 15.48 -9.52 -16.29
C ARG A 271 15.76 -8.68 -15.04
N THR A 272 16.72 -9.10 -14.23
CA THR A 272 17.37 -8.22 -13.26
C THR A 272 18.50 -7.53 -14.02
N GLY A 273 18.79 -6.25 -13.76
CA GLY A 273 19.91 -5.55 -14.41
C GLY A 273 21.30 -6.04 -14.00
N VAL A 274 21.45 -7.34 -13.74
CA VAL A 274 22.65 -8.04 -13.27
C VAL A 274 23.31 -8.75 -14.46
N THR A 275 24.64 -8.83 -14.45
CA THR A 275 25.45 -9.45 -15.49
C THR A 275 25.13 -10.95 -15.70
N PRO A 276 25.31 -11.48 -16.92
CA PRO A 276 24.72 -12.73 -17.42
C PRO A 276 25.28 -14.05 -16.84
N HIS A 277 26.28 -14.04 -15.95
CA HIS A 277 26.96 -15.28 -15.58
C HIS A 277 26.27 -16.13 -14.50
N ASP A 278 25.27 -15.60 -13.79
CA ASP A 278 24.48 -16.34 -12.78
C ASP A 278 22.95 -16.17 -12.96
N SER A 279 22.49 -15.72 -14.13
CA SER A 279 21.07 -15.34 -14.35
C SER A 279 20.07 -16.50 -14.36
N GLU A 280 20.55 -17.75 -14.38
CA GLU A 280 19.75 -18.97 -14.40
C GLU A 280 19.22 -19.38 -13.02
N PHE A 281 19.85 -18.89 -11.95
CA PHE A 281 19.51 -19.25 -10.58
C PHE A 281 19.04 -18.02 -9.81
N LEU A 282 17.96 -18.21 -9.06
CA LEU A 282 17.60 -17.32 -7.97
C LEU A 282 18.18 -17.88 -6.67
N PRO A 283 19.29 -17.32 -6.18
CA PRO A 283 19.85 -17.78 -4.91
C PRO A 283 18.82 -17.59 -3.79
N LEU A 284 18.61 -18.65 -3.02
CA LEU A 284 17.89 -18.63 -1.76
C LEU A 284 18.94 -18.56 -0.66
N VAL A 285 18.99 -17.44 0.05
CA VAL A 285 19.83 -17.34 1.26
C VAL A 285 18.99 -17.87 2.42
N TRP A 286 19.50 -18.94 3.01
CA TRP A 286 19.03 -19.37 4.31
C TRP A 286 19.65 -18.45 5.35
N ALA A 287 18.83 -17.71 6.10
CA ALA A 287 19.34 -17.02 7.27
C ALA A 287 19.81 -18.09 8.26
N THR A 288 21.12 -18.33 8.30
CA THR A 288 21.73 -18.97 9.45
C THR A 288 21.56 -18.01 10.61
N ASN A 289 21.11 -18.49 11.77
CA ASN A 289 21.18 -17.65 12.95
C ASN A 289 22.65 -17.27 13.19
N ALA A 290 22.90 -16.13 13.85
CA ALA A 290 24.24 -15.75 14.30
C ALA A 290 24.96 -16.84 15.13
N GLU A 291 24.21 -17.82 15.64
CA GLU A 291 24.68 -18.98 16.43
C GLU A 291 24.91 -20.26 15.59
N GLY A 292 24.85 -20.21 14.25
CA GLY A 292 25.31 -21.29 13.38
C GLY A 292 24.47 -22.58 13.34
N GLY A 293 23.34 -22.64 14.05
CA GLY A 293 22.42 -23.79 13.99
C GLY A 293 21.56 -23.78 12.72
N ASN A 294 21.64 -24.84 11.90
CA ASN A 294 20.70 -25.04 10.78
C ASN A 294 19.34 -25.40 11.32
N LYS A 295 18.40 -24.46 11.22
CA LYS A 295 17.00 -24.76 11.51
C LYS A 295 16.41 -25.48 10.31
N SER A 296 16.04 -26.74 10.51
CA SER A 296 15.31 -27.53 9.53
C SER A 296 13.86 -27.06 9.42
N GLY A 297 13.24 -27.29 8.28
CA GLY A 297 11.82 -27.03 8.11
C GLY A 297 11.27 -27.54 6.79
N LYS A 298 9.94 -27.53 6.72
CA LYS A 298 9.20 -27.83 5.51
C LYS A 298 8.69 -26.52 4.92
N PHE A 299 8.93 -26.33 3.63
CA PHE A 299 8.59 -25.10 2.93
C PHE A 299 7.82 -25.41 1.66
N ARG A 300 7.03 -24.44 1.22
CA ARG A 300 6.30 -24.46 -0.04
C ARG A 300 6.77 -23.31 -0.89
N LEU A 301 7.37 -23.62 -2.04
CA LEU A 301 7.60 -22.68 -3.11
C LEU A 301 6.38 -22.69 -4.02
N THR A 302 5.62 -21.61 -4.04
CA THR A 302 4.51 -21.40 -4.97
C THR A 302 4.97 -20.44 -6.06
N VAL A 303 4.95 -20.87 -7.32
CA VAL A 303 5.25 -20.05 -8.49
C VAL A 303 3.97 -19.73 -9.23
N GLN A 304 3.57 -18.47 -9.18
CA GLN A 304 2.48 -17.91 -9.95
C GLN A 304 3.04 -17.21 -11.18
N HIS A 305 2.39 -17.35 -12.32
CA HIS A 305 2.73 -16.54 -13.49
C HIS A 305 1.49 -16.07 -14.22
N HIS A 306 1.59 -14.87 -14.80
CA HIS A 306 0.60 -14.32 -15.70
C HIS A 306 1.16 -14.29 -17.12
N GLU A 307 0.36 -14.77 -18.06
CA GLU A 307 0.69 -14.74 -19.48
C GLU A 307 -0.44 -14.08 -20.28
N ALA A 308 -0.05 -13.26 -21.26
CA ALA A 308 -0.98 -12.67 -22.20
C ALA A 308 -1.33 -13.67 -23.30
N HIS A 309 -2.58 -13.65 -23.76
CA HIS A 309 -3.02 -14.40 -24.92
C HIS A 309 -3.88 -13.56 -25.86
N HIS A 310 -4.10 -14.06 -27.08
CA HIS A 310 -4.93 -13.37 -28.06
C HIS A 310 -6.43 -13.52 -27.71
N PRO A 311 -7.20 -12.43 -27.53
CA PRO A 311 -8.60 -12.49 -27.07
C PRO A 311 -9.53 -13.27 -28.00
N GLU A 312 -9.33 -13.13 -29.31
CA GLU A 312 -10.14 -13.86 -30.30
C GLU A 312 -9.89 -15.37 -30.29
N LEU A 313 -8.69 -15.82 -29.88
CA LEU A 313 -8.41 -17.25 -29.73
C LEU A 313 -9.14 -17.84 -28.53
N LEU A 314 -9.24 -17.10 -27.41
CA LEU A 314 -9.99 -17.58 -26.26
C LEU A 314 -11.48 -17.79 -26.59
N LYS A 315 -12.07 -16.87 -27.37
CA LYS A 315 -13.47 -16.98 -27.80
C LYS A 315 -13.71 -18.15 -28.75
N SER A 316 -12.80 -18.36 -29.71
CA SER A 316 -12.97 -19.36 -30.78
C SER A 316 -12.50 -20.76 -30.37
N ARG A 317 -11.46 -20.87 -29.54
CA ARG A 317 -10.81 -22.13 -29.12
C ARG A 317 -10.38 -22.09 -27.64
N PRO A 318 -11.33 -22.09 -26.69
CA PRO A 318 -11.04 -22.03 -25.26
C PRO A 318 -10.28 -23.25 -24.72
N ASP A 319 -10.35 -24.38 -25.43
CA ASP A 319 -9.65 -25.62 -25.12
C ASP A 319 -8.12 -25.47 -25.16
N LEU A 320 -7.61 -24.60 -26.02
CA LEU A 320 -6.16 -24.36 -26.15
C LEU A 320 -5.55 -23.71 -24.91
N PHE A 321 -6.37 -23.04 -24.09
CA PHE A 321 -5.91 -22.37 -22.88
C PHE A 321 -6.16 -23.21 -21.63
N ARG A 322 -6.36 -24.53 -21.76
CA ARG A 322 -6.47 -25.45 -20.60
C ARG A 322 -5.14 -25.68 -19.89
N SER A 323 -4.04 -25.45 -20.59
CA SER A 323 -2.67 -25.45 -20.06
C SER A 323 -2.02 -24.09 -20.32
N PRO A 324 -1.00 -23.69 -19.55
CA PRO A 324 -0.27 -22.46 -19.84
C PRO A 324 0.44 -22.55 -21.20
N ILE A 325 0.50 -21.43 -21.91
CA ILE A 325 1.28 -21.29 -23.15
C ILE A 325 2.77 -21.38 -22.79
N ASN A 326 3.19 -20.69 -21.73
CA ASN A 326 4.53 -20.76 -21.16
C ASN A 326 4.57 -21.83 -20.06
N ARG A 327 5.13 -23.00 -20.35
CA ARG A 327 5.31 -24.03 -19.32
C ARG A 327 6.48 -23.66 -18.42
N ILE A 328 6.17 -23.13 -17.24
CA ILE A 328 7.18 -22.78 -16.22
C ILE A 328 7.16 -23.87 -15.16
N ARG A 329 8.28 -24.56 -14.99
CA ARG A 329 8.53 -25.58 -13.97
C ARG A 329 9.53 -25.06 -12.95
N PRO A 330 9.12 -24.86 -11.69
CA PRO A 330 10.05 -24.55 -10.62
C PRO A 330 10.86 -25.78 -10.21
N VAL A 331 12.16 -25.59 -10.06
CA VAL A 331 13.11 -26.60 -9.58
C VAL A 331 13.91 -26.00 -8.45
N VAL A 332 13.84 -26.61 -7.27
CA VAL A 332 14.64 -26.23 -6.11
C VAL A 332 15.87 -27.10 -6.09
N VAL A 333 17.04 -26.45 -6.05
CA VAL A 333 18.34 -27.10 -6.08
C VAL A 333 19.15 -26.78 -4.81
N TYR A 334 20.09 -27.66 -4.50
CA TYR A 334 20.95 -27.59 -3.33
C TYR A 334 22.40 -27.91 -3.68
N GLN A 335 23.31 -27.18 -3.04
CA GLN A 335 24.74 -27.42 -3.03
C GLN A 335 25.20 -27.55 -1.58
N SER A 336 26.04 -28.54 -1.28
CA SER A 336 26.60 -28.71 0.07
C SER A 336 27.40 -27.47 0.51
N ALA A 337 27.50 -27.21 1.81
CA ALA A 337 28.33 -26.13 2.33
C ALA A 337 29.81 -26.26 1.93
N ASP A 338 30.30 -27.49 1.79
CA ASP A 338 31.68 -27.80 1.37
C ASP A 338 31.86 -27.78 -0.16
N ALA A 339 30.79 -27.50 -0.91
CA ALA A 339 30.82 -27.50 -2.37
C ALA A 339 31.53 -26.27 -2.93
N THR A 340 32.44 -26.50 -3.87
CA THR A 340 33.08 -25.50 -4.71
C THR A 340 32.13 -24.99 -5.80
N SER A 341 32.46 -23.87 -6.45
CA SER A 341 31.60 -23.30 -7.51
C SER A 341 31.38 -24.22 -8.71
N GLY A 342 32.23 -25.23 -8.91
CA GLY A 342 32.10 -26.20 -10.01
C GLY A 342 31.31 -27.47 -9.65
N ASP A 343 30.95 -27.67 -8.38
CA ASP A 343 30.27 -28.88 -7.97
C ASP A 343 28.80 -28.88 -8.41
N PRO A 344 28.25 -30.04 -8.82
CA PRO A 344 26.91 -30.11 -9.37
C PRO A 344 25.84 -29.80 -8.31
N TRP A 345 24.81 -29.08 -8.76
CA TRP A 345 23.59 -28.84 -7.98
C TRP A 345 22.74 -30.11 -7.91
N THR A 346 22.29 -30.45 -6.71
CA THR A 346 21.36 -31.58 -6.48
C THR A 346 19.92 -31.06 -6.45
N ILE A 347 19.00 -31.70 -7.17
CA ILE A 347 17.58 -31.35 -7.17
C ILE A 347 16.94 -31.85 -5.85
N LEU A 348 16.35 -30.94 -5.08
CA LEU A 348 15.61 -31.26 -3.86
C LEU A 348 14.11 -31.43 -4.09
N GLY A 349 13.57 -30.68 -5.03
CA GLY A 349 12.15 -30.73 -5.38
C GLY A 349 11.92 -30.05 -6.71
N GLN A 350 10.91 -30.52 -7.45
CA GLN A 350 10.51 -29.92 -8.70
C GLN A 350 9.00 -29.95 -8.81
N GLY A 351 8.44 -28.99 -9.55
CA GLY A 351 7.03 -28.99 -9.90
C GLY A 351 6.69 -30.23 -10.73
N ASP A 352 5.55 -30.84 -10.44
CA ASP A 352 4.93 -31.99 -11.11
C ASP A 352 4.51 -31.74 -12.58
N GLY A 353 4.71 -30.51 -13.06
CA GLY A 353 4.51 -30.08 -14.45
C GLY A 353 3.11 -29.55 -14.79
N VAL A 354 2.12 -29.65 -13.89
CA VAL A 354 0.76 -29.14 -14.19
C VAL A 354 0.47 -27.89 -13.38
N ALA A 355 0.59 -26.73 -14.03
CA ALA A 355 0.18 -25.49 -13.41
C ALA A 355 -1.35 -25.42 -13.26
N LEU A 356 -1.81 -25.13 -12.05
CA LEU A 356 -3.21 -24.87 -11.73
C LEU A 356 -3.61 -23.51 -12.29
N LYS A 357 -4.67 -23.46 -13.11
CA LYS A 357 -5.25 -22.20 -13.55
C LYS A 357 -5.95 -21.51 -12.39
N LEU A 358 -5.51 -20.30 -12.03
CA LEU A 358 -6.13 -19.48 -10.99
C LEU A 358 -7.24 -18.59 -11.56
N GLN A 359 -6.95 -17.94 -12.69
CA GLN A 359 -7.84 -16.94 -13.30
C GLN A 359 -7.65 -16.92 -14.81
N GLN A 360 -8.72 -16.61 -15.54
CA GLN A 360 -8.67 -16.36 -16.97
C GLN A 360 -9.53 -15.14 -17.31
N ASP A 361 -8.94 -14.19 -18.01
CA ASP A 361 -9.59 -13.02 -18.57
C ASP A 361 -9.46 -13.05 -20.10
N PRO A 362 -10.15 -12.16 -20.86
CA PRO A 362 -10.05 -12.15 -22.31
C PRO A 362 -8.65 -11.90 -22.87
N SER A 363 -7.74 -11.30 -22.11
CA SER A 363 -6.40 -10.91 -22.55
C SER A 363 -5.28 -11.76 -21.96
N GLY A 364 -5.56 -12.62 -20.98
CA GLY A 364 -4.53 -13.35 -20.27
C GLY A 364 -5.07 -14.40 -19.31
N ALA A 365 -4.16 -15.19 -18.77
CA ALA A 365 -4.45 -16.19 -17.74
C ALA A 365 -3.36 -16.17 -16.68
N SER A 366 -3.76 -16.48 -15.45
CA SER A 366 -2.87 -16.63 -14.30
C SER A 366 -2.84 -18.09 -13.87
N TRP A 367 -1.64 -18.58 -13.65
CA TRP A 367 -1.34 -19.98 -13.37
C TRP A 367 -0.52 -20.09 -12.09
N GLU A 368 -0.60 -21.22 -11.42
CA GLU A 368 0.12 -21.51 -10.18
C GLU A 368 0.70 -22.92 -10.18
N GLN A 369 1.94 -23.06 -9.73
CA GLN A 369 2.55 -24.34 -9.43
C GLN A 369 3.17 -24.32 -8.04
N GLN A 370 3.11 -25.45 -7.33
CA GLN A 370 3.63 -25.56 -5.97
C GLN A 370 4.69 -26.66 -5.89
N VAL A 371 5.73 -26.42 -5.09
CA VAL A 371 6.76 -27.41 -4.75
C VAL A 371 6.95 -27.38 -3.25
N ASP A 372 6.69 -28.51 -2.60
CA ASP A 372 7.01 -28.70 -1.20
C ASP A 372 8.44 -29.25 -1.09
N ILE A 373 9.25 -28.60 -0.26
CA ILE A 373 10.65 -28.97 -0.03
C ILE A 373 10.90 -29.13 1.46
N VAL A 374 11.81 -30.04 1.80
CA VAL A 374 12.36 -30.18 3.14
C VAL A 374 13.79 -29.65 3.11
N ILE A 375 14.07 -28.72 4.01
CA ILE A 375 15.41 -28.16 4.20
C ILE A 375 15.90 -28.69 5.53
N ASP A 376 16.89 -29.57 5.51
CA ASP A 376 17.41 -30.30 6.67
C ASP A 376 18.94 -30.24 6.81
N LYS A 377 19.65 -29.64 5.85
CA LYS A 377 21.13 -29.62 5.79
C LYS A 377 21.67 -28.20 5.62
N PRO A 378 22.89 -27.90 6.12
CA PRO A 378 23.59 -26.68 5.75
C PRO A 378 23.99 -26.70 4.27
N GLY A 379 23.76 -25.60 3.57
CA GLY A 379 24.31 -25.43 2.22
C GLY A 379 23.70 -24.25 1.49
N LYS A 380 24.00 -24.16 0.20
CA LYS A 380 23.41 -23.18 -0.71
C LYS A 380 22.15 -23.77 -1.31
N TYR A 381 21.09 -22.98 -1.33
CA TYR A 381 19.83 -23.33 -1.97
C TYR A 381 19.59 -22.34 -3.10
N ALA A 382 18.99 -22.80 -4.20
CA ALA A 382 18.55 -21.91 -5.25
C ALA A 382 17.26 -22.41 -5.88
N VAL A 383 16.52 -21.49 -6.49
CA VAL A 383 15.40 -21.82 -7.37
C VAL A 383 15.84 -21.60 -8.79
N ARG A 384 15.69 -22.62 -9.61
CA ARG A 384 15.78 -22.56 -11.06
C ARG A 384 14.37 -22.62 -11.63
N LEU A 385 14.08 -21.77 -12.61
CA LEU A 385 12.83 -21.82 -13.36
C LEU A 385 13.15 -22.38 -14.75
N GLU A 386 12.72 -23.61 -14.97
CA GLU A 386 12.78 -24.21 -16.29
C GLU A 386 11.55 -23.74 -17.04
N ALA A 387 11.75 -23.04 -18.16
CA ALA A 387 10.66 -22.54 -18.96
C ALA A 387 10.75 -23.10 -20.36
N ASP A 388 9.61 -23.46 -20.91
CA ASP A 388 9.45 -23.62 -22.35
C ASP A 388 8.77 -22.35 -22.87
N PRO A 389 9.53 -21.25 -23.05
CA PRO A 389 8.95 -19.95 -23.37
C PRO A 389 8.22 -20.04 -24.71
N ALA A 390 7.00 -19.53 -24.70
CA ALA A 390 6.25 -19.38 -25.90
C ALA A 390 6.89 -18.28 -26.76
N LEU A 391 7.14 -18.60 -28.02
CA LEU A 391 7.59 -17.62 -29.01
C LEU A 391 6.52 -16.55 -29.30
N ASP A 392 5.29 -16.75 -28.81
CA ASP A 392 4.12 -15.94 -29.11
C ASP A 392 3.09 -15.93 -27.96
N VAL A 393 2.10 -15.04 -28.04
CA VAL A 393 0.88 -15.03 -27.20
C VAL A 393 -0.18 -16.04 -27.69
N VAL A 394 0.24 -16.95 -28.56
CA VAL A 394 -0.60 -17.91 -29.27
C VAL A 394 -0.07 -19.31 -28.97
N PRO A 395 -0.94 -20.26 -28.57
CA PRO A 395 -0.55 -21.65 -28.35
C PRO A 395 0.17 -22.25 -29.57
N ARG A 396 1.19 -23.10 -29.34
CA ARG A 396 2.03 -23.68 -30.40
C ARG A 396 1.21 -24.43 -31.44
N GLU A 397 0.10 -25.01 -31.02
CA GLU A 397 -0.86 -25.80 -31.81
C GLU A 397 -1.56 -24.96 -32.90
N VAL A 398 -1.64 -23.64 -32.73
CA VAL A 398 -2.24 -22.74 -33.72
C VAL A 398 -1.27 -22.40 -34.83
N GLY A 399 0.04 -22.42 -34.53
CA GLY A 399 1.07 -21.85 -35.38
C GLY A 399 0.99 -20.32 -35.48
N SER A 400 2.13 -19.67 -35.69
CA SER A 400 2.16 -18.26 -36.04
C SER A 400 3.28 -17.95 -37.03
N ILE A 401 3.00 -17.04 -37.97
CA ILE A 401 4.01 -16.57 -38.90
C ILE A 401 4.99 -15.68 -38.14
N PRO A 402 6.30 -15.77 -38.41
CA PRO A 402 7.32 -15.00 -37.68
C PRO A 402 7.04 -13.50 -37.57
N ALA A 403 6.49 -12.90 -38.63
CA ALA A 403 6.16 -11.47 -38.67
C ALA A 403 4.99 -11.06 -37.74
N SER A 404 4.15 -12.01 -37.33
CA SER A 404 3.01 -11.78 -36.43
C SER A 404 3.29 -12.08 -34.97
N ARG A 405 4.47 -12.65 -34.66
CA ARG A 405 4.83 -13.09 -33.31
C ARG A 405 4.92 -11.91 -32.37
N ARG A 406 4.12 -11.94 -31.31
CA ARG A 406 4.26 -11.02 -30.18
C ARG A 406 5.03 -11.76 -29.09
N ARG A 407 6.26 -11.32 -28.80
CA ARG A 407 7.02 -11.89 -27.69
C ARG A 407 6.23 -11.73 -26.39
N SER A 408 5.77 -12.85 -25.84
CA SER A 408 5.16 -12.86 -24.52
C SER A 408 6.30 -12.89 -23.50
N ALA A 409 6.25 -11.98 -22.52
CA ALA A 409 7.08 -12.08 -21.33
C ALA A 409 6.17 -12.56 -20.21
N ALA A 410 6.48 -13.71 -19.63
CA ALA A 410 5.75 -14.20 -18.47
C ALA A 410 6.13 -13.34 -17.26
N GLN A 411 5.12 -12.77 -16.61
CA GLN A 411 5.29 -12.11 -15.33
C GLN A 411 5.23 -13.18 -14.25
N VAL A 412 6.33 -13.41 -13.55
CA VAL A 412 6.41 -14.46 -12.54
C VAL A 412 6.50 -13.88 -11.15
N ARG A 413 5.74 -14.49 -10.25
CA ARG A 413 5.73 -14.25 -8.83
C ARG A 413 6.02 -15.56 -8.12
N MET A 414 7.02 -15.60 -7.27
CA MET A 414 7.31 -16.77 -6.44
C MET A 414 7.10 -16.44 -4.99
N ILE A 415 6.54 -17.38 -4.25
CA ILE A 415 6.04 -17.21 -2.91
C ILE A 415 6.61 -18.36 -2.10
N LEU A 416 7.54 -18.07 -1.19
CA LEU A 416 8.15 -19.08 -0.34
C LEU A 416 7.49 -19.04 1.04
N SER A 417 6.70 -20.07 1.33
CA SER A 417 5.91 -20.20 2.56
C SER A 417 6.52 -21.24 3.47
N ARG A 418 6.55 -20.96 4.78
CA ARG A 418 6.90 -21.96 5.78
C ARG A 418 5.67 -22.80 6.12
N LEU A 419 5.81 -24.11 5.99
CA LEU A 419 4.79 -25.08 6.42
C LEU A 419 5.09 -25.55 7.84
N GLU A 420 6.33 -25.94 8.12
CA GLU A 420 6.76 -26.50 9.42
C GLU A 420 8.21 -26.09 9.74
N GLY A 421 8.58 -26.18 11.02
CA GLY A 421 9.94 -25.95 11.52
C GLY A 421 10.26 -24.48 11.82
N ASP A 422 11.48 -24.25 12.29
CA ASP A 422 11.92 -22.95 12.76
C ASP A 422 12.71 -22.16 11.71
N GLY A 423 12.99 -22.76 10.55
CA GLY A 423 13.75 -22.10 9.49
C GLY A 423 13.02 -20.88 8.90
N HIS A 424 13.80 -19.94 8.38
CA HIS A 424 13.30 -18.69 7.80
C HIS A 424 13.97 -18.44 6.43
N PRO A 425 13.41 -19.01 5.34
CA PRO A 425 13.91 -18.74 4.00
C PRO A 425 13.91 -17.26 3.68
N ARG A 426 14.90 -16.81 2.90
CA ARG A 426 14.90 -15.50 2.27
C ARG A 426 15.42 -15.60 0.84
N TRP A 427 14.89 -14.75 -0.04
CA TRP A 427 15.48 -14.56 -1.36
C TRP A 427 16.79 -13.79 -1.20
N ALA A 428 17.87 -14.32 -1.75
CA ALA A 428 19.16 -13.64 -1.73
C ALA A 428 19.23 -12.56 -2.82
N GLN A 429 19.98 -11.50 -2.55
CA GLN A 429 20.32 -10.52 -3.56
C GLN A 429 21.42 -11.09 -4.48
N ALA A 430 21.12 -11.26 -5.77
CA ALA A 430 22.13 -11.60 -6.79
C ALA A 430 22.95 -10.37 -7.24
N SER A 431 22.61 -9.16 -6.79
CA SER A 431 23.17 -7.92 -7.33
C SER A 431 24.06 -7.19 -6.31
N GLY A 432 25.31 -6.88 -6.68
CA GLY A 432 26.22 -6.01 -5.92
C GLY A 432 25.79 -4.53 -5.84
N TRP A 433 24.51 -4.21 -6.03
CA TRP A 433 23.99 -2.84 -6.09
C TRP A 433 23.94 -2.15 -4.72
N LEU A 434 23.86 -2.92 -3.62
CA LEU A 434 23.93 -2.43 -2.25
C LEU A 434 24.63 -3.49 -1.38
N PRO A 435 25.97 -3.50 -1.30
CA PRO A 435 26.72 -4.51 -0.55
C PRO A 435 26.48 -4.49 0.97
N GLU A 436 25.68 -3.55 1.49
CA GLU A 436 25.46 -3.33 2.93
C GLU A 436 23.97 -3.21 3.33
N LEU A 437 23.01 -3.64 2.50
CA LEU A 437 21.64 -3.71 3.01
C LEU A 437 21.58 -4.74 4.15
N PRO A 438 21.05 -4.36 5.34
CA PRO A 438 20.89 -5.32 6.42
C PRO A 438 20.03 -6.51 5.98
N GLU A 439 20.35 -7.71 6.47
CA GLU A 439 19.73 -9.01 6.08
C GLU A 439 18.19 -9.07 6.12
N TRP A 440 17.52 -8.09 6.74
CA TRP A 440 16.08 -7.99 6.94
C TRP A 440 15.33 -7.10 5.95
N VAL A 441 16.03 -6.44 5.02
CA VAL A 441 15.39 -5.70 3.93
C VAL A 441 14.98 -6.71 2.85
N ALA A 442 13.67 -6.83 2.60
CA ALA A 442 13.16 -7.75 1.60
C ALA A 442 13.31 -7.16 0.19
N MET A 443 13.56 -8.02 -0.79
CA MET A 443 13.69 -7.64 -2.19
C MET A 443 12.36 -7.09 -2.72
N PRO A 444 12.32 -5.86 -3.25
CA PRO A 444 11.35 -5.55 -4.28
C PRO A 444 11.77 -6.37 -5.51
N GLY A 445 10.86 -7.15 -6.10
CA GLY A 445 10.98 -7.40 -7.54
C GLY A 445 11.17 -6.07 -8.25
N MET A 446 11.99 -5.95 -9.29
CA MET A 446 12.07 -4.87 -10.33
C MET A 446 11.84 -3.36 -9.97
N ALA A 447 11.63 -2.97 -8.73
CA ALA A 447 11.13 -1.66 -8.34
C ALA A 447 12.31 -0.74 -8.11
N GLY A 448 12.62 0.11 -9.08
CA GLY A 448 13.74 1.05 -8.99
C GLY A 448 13.62 2.14 -7.92
N GLY A 449 12.53 2.20 -7.14
CA GLY A 449 12.29 3.24 -6.13
C GLY A 449 11.52 2.81 -4.87
N THR A 450 11.18 1.53 -4.73
CA THR A 450 10.46 1.00 -3.56
C THR A 450 11.40 0.16 -2.72
N VAL A 451 11.45 0.39 -1.41
CA VAL A 451 12.22 -0.41 -0.44
C VAL A 451 11.26 -1.22 0.39
N THR A 452 11.46 -2.54 0.53
CA THR A 452 10.63 -3.36 1.42
C THR A 452 11.39 -3.66 2.71
N VAL A 453 10.77 -3.38 3.87
CA VAL A 453 11.34 -3.69 5.18
C VAL A 453 10.59 -4.84 5.82
N GLY A 454 11.31 -5.92 6.13
CA GLY A 454 10.82 -7.07 6.89
C GLY A 454 11.50 -7.20 8.28
N PRO A 455 11.03 -8.12 9.12
CA PRO A 455 11.65 -8.42 10.43
C PRO A 455 12.95 -9.24 10.35
N ILE A 456 13.71 -9.24 11.45
CA ILE A 456 14.76 -10.24 11.75
C ILE A 456 14.07 -11.28 12.63
N PRO A 457 14.32 -12.60 12.45
CA PRO A 457 13.79 -13.62 13.36
C PRO A 457 14.10 -13.24 14.81
N ALA A 458 13.09 -13.33 15.67
CA ALA A 458 13.30 -13.18 17.09
C ALA A 458 14.32 -14.23 17.58
N VAL A 459 15.27 -13.80 18.42
CA VAL A 459 15.95 -14.72 19.34
C VAL A 459 14.84 -15.33 20.20
N PRO A 460 14.74 -16.67 20.30
CA PRO A 460 13.63 -17.28 21.03
C PRO A 460 13.69 -16.86 22.50
N SER A 461 12.69 -16.10 22.95
CA SER A 461 12.41 -15.96 24.37
C SER A 461 11.73 -17.24 24.82
N SER A 462 12.35 -17.96 25.74
CA SER A 462 11.96 -19.29 26.22
C SER A 462 10.63 -19.39 26.96
N ASP A 463 9.83 -18.31 27.07
CA ASP A 463 8.66 -18.27 27.95
C ASP A 463 7.41 -17.72 27.27
N LEU A 464 6.78 -18.49 26.37
CA LEU A 464 5.37 -18.30 26.03
C LEU A 464 4.67 -19.65 25.83
N MET A 465 3.63 -19.87 26.63
CA MET A 465 2.91 -21.12 26.91
C MET A 465 2.30 -21.82 25.68
N PRO A 466 2.27 -23.18 25.65
CA PRO A 466 1.59 -23.95 24.61
C PRO A 466 0.14 -24.24 25.01
N GLY A 467 -0.82 -23.66 24.29
CA GLY A 467 -2.22 -24.08 24.47
C GLY A 467 -3.23 -23.11 23.88
N LEU A 468 -3.46 -23.20 22.57
CA LEU A 468 -4.70 -22.79 21.89
C LEU A 468 -4.64 -23.31 20.44
N LEU A 469 -4.88 -24.62 20.27
CA LEU A 469 -5.21 -25.23 18.99
C LEU A 469 -6.75 -25.24 18.86
N CYS A 470 -7.30 -24.31 18.08
CA CYS A 470 -8.71 -24.34 17.69
C CYS A 470 -8.91 -25.29 16.50
N LYS A 471 -9.87 -26.21 16.62
CA LYS A 471 -10.38 -27.07 15.55
C LYS A 471 -11.16 -26.24 14.50
N PRO A 472 -11.26 -26.71 13.24
CA PRO A 472 -11.91 -25.95 12.19
C PRO A 472 -13.33 -26.48 11.93
N GLU A 473 -14.37 -25.83 12.43
CA GLU A 473 -15.72 -25.97 11.85
C GLU A 473 -16.52 -24.66 11.95
N GLN A 474 -17.05 -24.26 10.77
CA GLN A 474 -18.22 -23.42 10.51
C GLN A 474 -18.11 -21.87 10.68
N GLY A 475 -18.07 -21.20 9.52
CA GLY A 475 -18.86 -20.01 9.18
C GLY A 475 -18.83 -18.83 10.14
N VAL A 476 -17.82 -17.97 10.03
CA VAL A 476 -17.87 -16.60 10.57
C VAL A 476 -17.23 -15.64 9.57
N GLU A 477 -17.98 -14.61 9.16
CA GLU A 477 -17.43 -13.35 8.64
C GLU A 477 -16.52 -12.75 9.73
N GLY A 478 -15.25 -13.13 9.71
CA GLY A 478 -14.25 -12.66 10.67
C GLY A 478 -13.00 -12.22 9.93
N THR A 479 -12.73 -10.91 9.93
CA THR A 479 -11.39 -10.39 9.71
C THR A 479 -10.46 -11.00 10.77
N LEU A 480 -9.67 -12.00 10.37
CA LEU A 480 -8.58 -12.53 11.19
C LEU A 480 -7.68 -11.36 11.63
N PRO A 481 -7.35 -11.20 12.93
CA PRO A 481 -6.37 -10.21 13.35
C PRO A 481 -5.03 -10.55 12.70
N LEU A 482 -4.56 -9.66 11.83
CA LEU A 482 -3.24 -9.75 11.23
C LEU A 482 -2.22 -9.69 12.37
N ARG A 483 -1.50 -10.80 12.60
CA ARG A 483 -0.44 -10.94 13.61
C ARG A 483 0.85 -10.16 13.24
N GLY A 484 0.68 -9.00 12.61
CA GLY A 484 1.75 -8.15 12.04
C GLY A 484 2.23 -7.02 12.94
N ASP A 485 1.66 -6.86 14.13
CA ASP A 485 1.89 -5.70 15.02
C ASP A 485 3.08 -5.91 15.97
N HIS A 486 4.17 -6.51 15.48
CA HIS A 486 5.34 -6.75 16.33
C HIS A 486 6.18 -5.45 16.47
N PRO A 487 6.42 -4.93 17.69
CA PRO A 487 7.15 -3.66 17.90
C PRO A 487 8.53 -3.59 17.23
N LEU A 488 9.20 -4.74 17.08
CA LEU A 488 10.50 -4.83 16.41
C LEU A 488 10.48 -4.48 14.91
N ILE A 489 9.36 -4.73 14.22
CA ILE A 489 9.22 -4.40 12.79
C ILE A 489 9.20 -2.88 12.64
N PHE A 490 8.39 -2.21 13.45
CA PHE A 490 8.27 -0.75 13.42
C PHE A 490 9.57 -0.04 13.79
N LYS A 491 10.30 -0.54 14.80
CA LYS A 491 11.61 0.02 15.17
C LYS A 491 12.62 0.01 14.00
N LYS A 492 12.63 -1.05 13.19
CA LYS A 492 13.52 -1.16 12.03
C LYS A 492 13.07 -0.31 10.86
N ALA A 493 11.78 -0.37 10.53
CA ALA A 493 11.20 0.53 9.55
C ALA A 493 11.55 1.98 9.89
N ALA A 494 11.38 2.38 11.15
CA ALA A 494 11.77 3.70 11.64
C ALA A 494 13.26 3.99 11.46
N THR A 495 14.15 3.01 11.65
CA THR A 495 15.61 3.16 11.42
C THR A 495 15.89 3.44 9.94
N THR A 496 15.36 2.61 9.03
CA THR A 496 15.46 2.82 7.57
C THR A 496 14.89 4.17 7.16
N VAL A 497 13.77 4.57 7.74
CA VAL A 497 13.12 5.87 7.49
C VAL A 497 14.02 7.01 7.94
N GLY A 498 14.65 6.89 9.11
CA GLY A 498 15.64 7.85 9.59
C GLY A 498 16.81 8.03 8.63
N GLU A 499 17.33 6.94 8.09
CA GLU A 499 18.41 6.96 7.08
C GLU A 499 17.94 7.59 5.77
N ALA A 500 16.77 7.19 5.26
CA ALA A 500 16.19 7.72 4.03
C ALA A 500 15.93 9.23 4.14
N ILE A 501 15.40 9.70 5.27
CA ILE A 501 15.19 11.14 5.51
C ILE A 501 16.52 11.88 5.61
N ARG A 502 17.52 11.35 6.33
CA ARG A 502 18.85 11.98 6.39
C ARG A 502 19.47 12.11 4.99
N ALA A 503 19.38 11.07 4.17
CA ALA A 503 19.86 11.10 2.79
C ALA A 503 19.13 12.16 1.96
N TRP A 504 17.80 12.19 2.04
CA TRP A 504 16.95 13.18 1.35
C TRP A 504 17.28 14.62 1.77
N SER A 505 17.31 14.88 3.08
CA SER A 505 17.60 16.21 3.65
C SER A 505 19.02 16.71 3.34
N ALA A 506 19.99 15.82 3.16
CA ALA A 506 21.35 16.19 2.78
C ALA A 506 21.47 16.70 1.32
N GLY A 507 20.35 16.84 0.59
CA GLY A 507 20.37 17.22 -0.83
C GLY A 507 21.09 16.18 -1.70
N GLN A 508 21.30 14.97 -1.16
CA GLN A 508 21.67 13.82 -1.96
C GLN A 508 20.40 13.44 -2.72
N ALA A 509 20.15 14.16 -3.81
CA ALA A 509 19.13 13.80 -4.78
C ALA A 509 19.28 12.31 -5.08
N VAL A 510 18.15 11.64 -5.31
CA VAL A 510 18.07 10.24 -5.76
C VAL A 510 19.14 9.94 -6.84
N ASP A 511 19.48 10.93 -7.67
CA ASP A 511 20.49 10.86 -8.71
C ASP A 511 21.97 10.83 -8.26
N ARG A 512 22.37 11.40 -7.11
CA ARG A 512 23.76 11.30 -6.61
C ARG A 512 24.01 10.03 -5.81
N THR A 513 23.02 9.58 -5.07
CA THR A 513 22.99 8.25 -4.47
C THR A 513 23.11 7.22 -5.60
N ARG A 514 22.31 7.37 -6.66
CA ARG A 514 22.43 6.61 -7.92
C ARG A 514 23.81 6.74 -8.59
N ALA A 515 24.39 7.94 -8.71
CA ALA A 515 25.69 8.15 -9.35
C ALA A 515 26.89 7.61 -8.53
N ARG A 516 26.84 7.71 -7.19
CA ARG A 516 27.83 7.08 -6.30
C ARG A 516 27.77 5.55 -6.41
N PHE A 517 26.57 4.99 -6.54
CA PHE A 517 26.39 3.55 -6.69
C PHE A 517 26.75 3.05 -8.10
N GLN A 518 26.45 3.83 -9.14
CA GLN A 518 26.86 3.54 -10.52
C GLN A 518 28.39 3.58 -10.65
N LYS A 519 29.05 4.60 -10.06
CA LYS A 519 30.51 4.70 -10.03
C LYS A 519 31.19 3.63 -9.16
N ALA A 520 30.54 3.16 -8.09
CA ALA A 520 31.03 2.05 -7.28
C ALA A 520 30.94 0.70 -8.04
N GLY A 521 29.93 0.51 -8.89
CA GLY A 521 29.88 -0.58 -9.85
C GLY A 521 31.03 -0.53 -10.84
N GLU A 522 31.22 0.61 -11.51
CA GLU A 522 32.30 0.82 -12.49
C GLU A 522 33.71 0.64 -11.87
N GLN A 523 33.92 1.06 -10.62
CA GLN A 523 35.21 0.95 -9.93
C GLN A 523 35.50 -0.45 -9.36
N ALA A 524 34.47 -1.27 -9.11
CA ALA A 524 34.62 -2.67 -8.72
C ALA A 524 34.79 -3.61 -9.93
N GLY A 525 34.89 -3.06 -11.15
CA GLY A 525 35.07 -3.83 -12.37
C GLY A 525 33.77 -4.44 -12.92
N TYR A 526 32.61 -3.83 -12.61
CA TYR A 526 31.29 -4.19 -13.15
C TYR A 526 30.82 -3.22 -14.23
#